data_AF-A0A942A5V4-F1
#
_entry.id   AF-A0A942A5V4-F1
#
_cell.length_a   1.000
_cell.length_b   1.000
_cell.length_c   1.000
_cell.angle_alpha   90.00
_cell.angle_beta   90.00
_cell.angle_gamma   90.00
#
_symmetry.space_group_name_H-M   'P 1'
#
loop_
_entity.id
_entity.type
_entity.pdbx_description
1 polymer ?
#
loop_
_entity_poly.entity_id
_entity_poly.type
_entity_poly.pdbx_seq_one_letter_code
_entity_poly.pdbx_strand_id
1 'polypeptide(L)'
;MYFIQILLLFPLLFNYSVEQPVPVRLHYDETTPSPSGAQVIKLSGDLQGQTYKIRMAHYKEGVVSYKILNEQAYVIKDTVFSIRIAVEPLHAHEVDFTVEGETQIVEKAEVEDVLHSILLETYPTRTYTSNDTIPLTSYTSGALYEVMLEGKKQQAGSYCDVRNAKLPPKEWHEAFNMKEYIWFDLFFCHMSTVN
;
A
#
# COMPACT_ATOMS: atom_id res chain seq x y z
N MET A 1 8.74 24.63 65.25
CA MET A 1 8.00 25.42 64.24
C MET A 1 8.97 26.46 63.69
N TYR A 2 9.44 26.48 62.45
CA TYR A 2 9.10 25.79 61.20
C TYR A 2 10.41 25.57 60.41
N PHE A 3 10.65 24.34 59.98
CA PHE A 3 11.65 24.02 58.96
C PHE A 3 11.03 24.38 57.60
N ILE A 4 11.53 25.42 56.92
CA ILE A 4 11.08 25.76 55.56
C ILE A 4 11.89 24.88 54.60
N GLN A 5 11.31 23.74 54.24
CA GLN A 5 11.75 22.94 53.11
C GLN A 5 11.48 23.73 51.83
N ILE A 6 12.55 24.19 51.18
CA ILE A 6 12.49 24.70 49.81
C ILE A 6 12.26 23.49 48.91
N LEU A 7 11.00 23.28 48.52
CA LEU A 7 10.61 22.31 47.51
C LEU A 7 11.10 22.85 46.16
N LEU A 8 12.19 22.31 45.64
CA LEU A 8 12.62 22.50 44.26
C LEU A 8 11.54 21.93 43.32
N LEU A 9 10.61 22.78 42.91
CA LEU A 9 9.73 22.54 41.77
C LEU A 9 10.59 22.56 40.50
N PHE A 10 11.20 21.42 40.18
CA PHE A 10 11.63 21.14 38.81
C PHE A 10 10.36 21.01 37.96
N PRO A 11 10.10 21.89 36.97
CA PRO A 11 9.21 21.49 35.90
C PRO A 11 9.95 20.38 35.16
N LEU A 12 9.48 19.15 35.33
CA LEU A 12 9.74 18.06 34.38
C LEU A 12 9.19 18.56 33.04
N LEU A 13 10.04 19.24 32.27
CA LEU A 13 9.85 19.42 30.85
C LEU A 13 9.90 18.01 30.25
N PHE A 14 8.76 17.32 30.26
CA PHE A 14 8.53 16.27 29.29
C PHE A 14 8.67 16.96 27.94
N ASN A 15 9.85 16.81 27.32
CA ASN A 15 10.03 17.12 25.91
C ASN A 15 9.05 16.21 25.18
N TYR A 16 7.86 16.74 24.94
CA TYR A 16 6.88 16.14 24.05
C TYR A 16 7.46 16.29 22.66
N SER A 17 8.35 15.37 22.30
CA SER A 17 8.82 15.25 20.92
C SER A 17 7.65 14.69 20.14
N VAL A 18 6.82 15.58 19.60
CA VAL A 18 5.93 15.21 18.50
C VAL A 18 6.85 14.65 17.43
N GLU A 19 6.86 13.33 17.25
CA GLU A 19 7.64 12.69 16.19
C GLU A 19 7.27 13.38 14.87
N GLN A 20 8.24 14.08 14.28
CA GLN A 20 7.99 14.76 13.03
C GLN A 20 7.84 13.72 11.92
N PRO A 21 6.92 13.91 10.97
CA PRO A 21 6.72 12.97 9.89
C PRO A 21 7.99 12.87 9.03
N VAL A 22 8.43 11.65 8.77
CA VAL A 22 9.63 11.40 7.96
C VAL A 22 9.24 11.30 6.48
N PRO A 23 9.92 11.99 5.56
CA PRO A 23 9.68 11.82 4.12
C PRO A 23 9.98 10.38 3.65
N VAL A 24 9.07 9.82 2.83
CA VAL A 24 9.15 8.47 2.29
C VAL A 24 9.12 8.51 0.77
N ARG A 25 10.09 7.85 0.14
CA ARG A 25 10.15 7.69 -1.32
C ARG A 25 9.79 6.26 -1.70
N LEU A 26 8.91 6.13 -2.67
CA LEU A 26 8.43 4.88 -3.26
C LEU A 26 9.16 4.62 -4.58
N HIS A 27 9.72 3.43 -4.74
CA HIS A 27 10.40 2.98 -5.96
C HIS A 27 9.97 1.56 -6.32
N TYR A 28 9.97 1.24 -7.61
CA TYR A 28 9.64 -0.07 -8.14
C TYR A 28 10.85 -0.58 -8.90
N ASP A 29 11.32 -1.80 -8.58
CA ASP A 29 12.37 -2.42 -9.38
C ASP A 29 11.78 -2.89 -10.72
N GLU A 30 12.50 -2.66 -11.82
CA GLU A 30 12.12 -3.19 -13.12
C GLU A 30 12.18 -4.72 -13.10
N THR A 31 11.04 -5.34 -13.31
CA THR A 31 10.92 -6.79 -13.44
C THR A 31 10.93 -7.18 -14.90
N THR A 32 11.90 -8.01 -15.29
CA THR A 32 11.96 -8.62 -16.62
C THR A 32 11.48 -10.08 -16.53
N PRO A 33 10.45 -10.50 -17.30
CA PRO A 33 9.63 -9.72 -18.24
C PRO A 33 8.44 -8.99 -17.58
N SER A 34 8.01 -7.88 -18.20
CA SER A 34 6.80 -7.12 -17.88
C SER A 34 5.62 -7.59 -18.76
N PRO A 35 4.37 -7.71 -18.24
CA PRO A 35 3.93 -7.48 -16.86
C PRO A 35 4.20 -8.72 -16.00
N SER A 36 4.98 -8.57 -14.93
CA SER A 36 5.35 -9.69 -14.06
C SER A 36 4.23 -9.97 -13.06
N GLY A 37 3.97 -11.25 -12.81
CA GLY A 37 3.18 -11.71 -11.65
C GLY A 37 3.83 -11.43 -10.30
N ALA A 38 4.76 -10.48 -10.22
CA ALA A 38 5.38 -10.01 -8.99
C ALA A 38 5.94 -8.60 -9.15
N GLN A 39 5.89 -7.79 -8.10
CA GLN A 39 6.52 -6.49 -8.03
C GLN A 39 7.40 -6.42 -6.78
N VAL A 40 8.58 -5.83 -6.91
CA VAL A 40 9.44 -5.48 -5.78
C VAL A 40 9.33 -3.98 -5.57
N ILE A 41 8.80 -3.60 -4.43
CA ILE A 41 8.56 -2.22 -4.02
C ILE A 41 9.58 -1.85 -2.96
N LYS A 42 10.29 -0.74 -3.17
CA LYS A 42 11.27 -0.19 -2.22
C LYS A 42 10.76 1.11 -1.62
N LEU A 43 10.78 1.19 -0.30
CA LEU A 43 10.57 2.41 0.46
C LEU A 43 11.91 2.89 1.02
N SER A 44 12.19 4.18 0.87
CA SER A 44 13.41 4.78 1.42
C SER A 44 13.13 6.09 2.15
N GLY A 45 13.91 6.35 3.19
CA GLY A 45 13.80 7.50 4.08
C GLY A 45 14.49 7.20 5.41
N ASP A 46 14.31 8.07 6.42
CA ASP A 46 14.73 7.79 7.79
C ASP A 46 13.73 6.85 8.49
N LEU A 47 13.59 5.65 7.93
CA LEU A 47 12.55 4.68 8.29
C LEU A 47 12.98 3.69 9.36
N GLN A 48 14.26 3.68 9.72
CA GLN A 48 14.79 2.72 10.69
C GLN A 48 14.09 2.88 12.05
N GLY A 49 13.66 1.76 12.64
CA GLY A 49 12.93 1.74 13.90
C GLY A 49 11.43 2.02 13.77
N GLN A 50 10.96 2.52 12.63
CA GLN A 50 9.53 2.69 12.38
C GLN A 50 8.84 1.33 12.32
N THR A 51 7.64 1.27 12.90
CA THR A 51 6.80 0.07 12.83
C THR A 51 5.74 0.22 11.76
N TYR A 52 5.42 -0.86 11.05
CA TYR A 52 4.46 -0.80 9.95
C TYR A 52 3.52 -2.00 9.91
N LYS A 53 2.38 -1.78 9.25
CA LYS A 53 1.43 -2.82 8.85
C LYS A 53 1.13 -2.72 7.36
N ILE A 54 0.84 -3.88 6.78
CA ILE A 54 0.37 -4.06 5.42
C ILE A 54 -1.12 -4.39 5.49
N ARG A 55 -1.90 -3.72 4.64
CA ARG A 55 -3.33 -3.94 4.51
C ARG A 55 -3.67 -4.20 3.06
N MET A 56 -4.42 -5.26 2.82
CA MET A 56 -5.13 -5.45 1.57
C MET A 56 -6.45 -4.68 1.63
N ALA A 57 -6.74 -3.94 0.56
CA ALA A 57 -8.00 -3.28 0.35
C ALA A 57 -8.62 -3.80 -0.94
N HIS A 58 -9.91 -4.11 -0.91
CA HIS A 58 -10.63 -4.68 -2.04
C HIS A 58 -11.85 -3.81 -2.31
N TYR A 59 -11.81 -3.12 -3.44
CA TYR A 59 -12.93 -2.36 -3.96
C TYR A 59 -13.79 -3.28 -4.84
N LYS A 60 -15.09 -3.30 -4.58
CA LYS A 60 -16.10 -3.99 -5.41
C LYS A 60 -17.40 -3.21 -5.39
N GLU A 61 -17.85 -2.76 -6.56
CA GLU A 61 -19.16 -2.11 -6.79
C GLU A 61 -19.54 -1.05 -5.74
N GLY A 62 -18.61 -0.12 -5.48
CA GLY A 62 -18.83 1.03 -4.59
C GLY A 62 -18.43 0.79 -3.13
N VAL A 63 -18.04 -0.43 -2.78
CA VAL A 63 -17.66 -0.79 -1.40
C VAL A 63 -16.18 -1.12 -1.33
N VAL A 64 -15.48 -0.55 -0.35
CA VAL A 64 -14.11 -0.93 -0.01
C VAL A 64 -14.12 -1.77 1.26
N SER A 65 -13.59 -2.97 1.18
CA SER A 65 -13.28 -3.82 2.34
C SER A 65 -11.79 -3.80 2.63
N TYR A 66 -11.42 -4.03 3.88
CA TYR A 66 -10.04 -3.95 4.35
C TYR A 66 -9.66 -5.17 5.18
N LYS A 67 -8.45 -5.70 4.95
CA LYS A 67 -7.86 -6.77 5.74
C LYS A 67 -6.41 -6.44 6.09
N ILE A 68 -6.10 -6.39 7.38
CA ILE A 68 -4.70 -6.30 7.85
C ILE A 68 -4.05 -7.67 7.62
N LEU A 69 -2.91 -7.69 6.93
CA LEU A 69 -2.23 -8.93 6.57
C LEU A 69 -1.26 -9.40 7.65
N ASN A 70 -0.55 -8.48 8.29
CA ASN A 70 0.31 -8.79 9.43
C ASN A 70 -0.36 -8.39 10.75
N GLU A 71 -0.77 -9.40 11.53
CA GLU A 71 -1.40 -9.18 12.85
C GLU A 71 -0.50 -8.37 13.77
N GLN A 72 0.78 -8.74 13.85
CA GLN A 72 1.82 -8.01 14.56
C GLN A 72 2.50 -7.01 13.62
N ALA A 73 2.70 -5.78 14.11
CA ALA A 73 3.48 -4.79 13.37
C ALA A 73 4.95 -5.21 13.28
N TYR A 74 5.58 -4.96 12.14
CA TYR A 74 7.01 -5.24 11.95
C TYR A 74 7.84 -3.97 12.09
N VAL A 75 9.07 -4.11 12.55
CA VAL A 75 10.03 -3.00 12.69
C VAL A 75 10.93 -2.95 11.46
N ILE A 76 11.04 -1.78 10.84
CA ILE A 76 11.98 -1.55 9.76
C ILE A 76 13.40 -1.48 10.33
N LYS A 77 14.30 -2.35 9.84
CA LYS A 77 15.68 -2.47 10.36
C LYS A 77 16.69 -1.56 9.67
N ASP A 78 16.36 -1.03 8.49
CA ASP A 78 17.25 -0.27 7.62
C ASP A 78 16.54 0.99 7.07
N THR A 79 17.30 1.93 6.53
CA THR A 79 16.82 3.14 5.84
C THR A 79 16.16 2.85 4.49
N VAL A 80 16.46 1.69 3.90
CA VAL A 80 15.78 1.16 2.70
C VAL A 80 15.13 -0.15 3.05
N PHE A 81 13.83 -0.23 2.84
CA PHE A 81 13.01 -1.41 3.11
C PHE A 81 12.31 -1.87 1.83
N SER A 82 12.29 -3.18 1.59
CA SER A 82 11.73 -3.78 0.37
C SER A 82 10.58 -4.71 0.71
N ILE A 83 9.50 -4.63 -0.06
CA ILE A 83 8.39 -5.59 -0.06
C ILE A 83 8.30 -6.18 -1.46
N ARG A 84 8.24 -7.50 -1.57
CA ARG A 84 7.84 -8.17 -2.80
C ARG A 84 6.39 -8.61 -2.68
N ILE A 85 5.57 -8.27 -3.67
CA ILE A 85 4.19 -8.76 -3.79
C ILE A 85 4.12 -9.57 -5.07
N ALA A 86 3.80 -10.85 -4.96
CA ALA A 86 3.57 -11.76 -6.06
C ALA A 86 2.11 -12.19 -6.12
N VAL A 87 1.67 -12.54 -7.33
CA VAL A 87 0.29 -12.90 -7.64
C VAL A 87 0.27 -14.17 -8.48
N GLU A 88 -0.57 -15.13 -8.07
CA GLU A 88 -0.82 -16.37 -8.78
C GLU A 88 -2.33 -16.54 -9.00
N PRO A 89 -2.81 -16.40 -10.25
CA PRO A 89 -4.16 -16.78 -10.63
C PRO A 89 -4.39 -18.28 -10.39
N LEU A 90 -5.32 -18.64 -9.51
CA LEU A 90 -5.63 -20.05 -9.23
C LEU A 90 -6.77 -20.58 -10.11
N HIS A 91 -7.78 -19.75 -10.33
CA HIS A 91 -8.93 -20.05 -11.18
C HIS A 91 -9.54 -18.76 -11.73
N ALA A 92 -10.66 -18.87 -12.46
CA ALA A 92 -11.33 -17.73 -13.10
C ALA A 92 -11.67 -16.58 -12.14
N HIS A 93 -11.85 -16.86 -10.85
CA HIS A 93 -12.30 -15.89 -9.85
C HIS A 93 -11.49 -15.86 -8.55
N GLU A 94 -10.40 -16.61 -8.43
CA GLU A 94 -9.57 -16.59 -7.23
C GLU A 94 -8.11 -16.35 -7.60
N VAL A 95 -7.46 -15.59 -6.72
CA VAL A 95 -6.07 -15.21 -6.85
C VAL A 95 -5.38 -15.33 -5.50
N ASP A 96 -4.17 -15.89 -5.52
CA ASP A 96 -3.28 -15.96 -4.37
C ASP A 96 -2.26 -14.83 -4.45
N PHE A 97 -2.16 -14.06 -3.37
CA PHE A 97 -1.13 -13.05 -3.19
C PHE A 97 -0.09 -13.53 -2.20
N THR A 98 1.17 -13.45 -2.57
CA THR A 98 2.30 -13.68 -1.66
C THR A 98 2.99 -12.35 -1.38
N VAL A 99 2.92 -11.90 -0.13
CA VAL A 99 3.56 -10.67 0.35
C VAL A 99 4.79 -11.04 1.17
N GLU A 100 5.96 -10.67 0.67
CA GLU A 100 7.27 -10.97 1.24
C GLU A 100 7.91 -9.67 1.74
N GLY A 101 7.93 -9.51 3.07
CA GLY A 101 8.65 -8.44 3.75
C GLY A 101 9.56 -9.04 4.83
N GLU A 102 9.29 -8.74 6.09
CA GLU A 102 9.95 -9.39 7.23
C GLU A 102 9.61 -10.89 7.30
N THR A 103 8.37 -11.25 7.00
CA THR A 103 7.91 -12.64 6.83
C THR A 103 7.08 -12.77 5.57
N GLN A 104 6.94 -14.00 5.07
CA GLN A 104 6.04 -14.31 3.98
C GLN A 104 4.60 -14.47 4.49
N ILE A 105 3.66 -13.82 3.81
CA ILE A 105 2.21 -13.92 4.07
C ILE A 105 1.54 -14.32 2.76
N VAL A 106 0.63 -15.29 2.82
CA VAL A 106 -0.19 -15.71 1.69
C VAL A 106 -1.62 -15.31 1.96
N GLU A 107 -2.24 -14.60 1.02
CA GLU A 107 -3.60 -14.12 1.11
C GLU A 107 -4.39 -14.50 -0.14
N LYS A 108 -5.58 -15.06 0.04
CA LYS A 108 -6.49 -15.39 -1.05
C LYS A 108 -7.54 -14.30 -1.20
N ALA A 109 -7.90 -13.97 -2.44
CA ALA A 109 -9.04 -13.11 -2.70
C ALA A 109 -9.85 -13.58 -3.90
N GLU A 110 -11.15 -13.27 -3.87
CA GLU A 110 -12.00 -13.43 -5.03
C GLU A 110 -12.01 -12.14 -5.87
N VAL A 111 -11.79 -12.26 -7.18
CA VAL A 111 -11.80 -11.14 -8.13
C VAL A 111 -12.49 -11.62 -9.40
N GLU A 112 -13.42 -10.87 -9.97
CA GLU A 112 -14.19 -11.31 -11.13
C GLU A 112 -13.33 -11.46 -12.39
N ASP A 113 -12.43 -10.50 -12.63
CA ASP A 113 -11.59 -10.44 -13.84
C ASP A 113 -10.11 -10.75 -13.54
N VAL A 114 -9.84 -11.98 -13.11
CA VAL A 114 -8.47 -12.44 -12.80
C VAL A 114 -7.59 -12.46 -14.06
N LEU A 115 -8.14 -12.87 -15.20
CA LEU A 115 -7.35 -13.13 -16.41
C LEU A 115 -6.76 -11.87 -17.06
N HIS A 116 -7.42 -10.73 -16.91
CA HIS A 116 -6.92 -9.45 -17.41
C HIS A 116 -6.33 -8.59 -16.29
N SER A 117 -6.26 -9.08 -15.06
CA SER A 117 -5.68 -8.30 -13.96
C SER A 117 -4.18 -8.48 -13.85
N ILE A 118 -3.46 -7.38 -13.63
CA ILE A 118 -2.01 -7.34 -13.39
C ILE A 118 -1.70 -6.59 -12.10
N LEU A 119 -0.51 -6.83 -11.55
CA LEU A 119 0.05 -5.90 -10.57
C LEU A 119 0.46 -4.61 -11.28
N LEU A 120 -0.06 -3.48 -10.80
CA LEU A 120 0.07 -2.15 -11.39
C LEU A 120 0.66 -1.19 -10.37
N GLU A 121 1.68 -0.44 -10.79
CA GLU A 121 2.33 0.56 -9.95
C GLU A 121 1.39 1.75 -9.63
N THR A 122 1.52 2.28 -8.41
CA THR A 122 0.72 3.41 -7.89
C THR A 122 1.61 4.64 -7.70
N TYR A 123 2.03 5.25 -8.82
CA TYR A 123 2.92 6.41 -8.79
C TYR A 123 2.27 7.63 -8.12
N PRO A 124 2.87 8.21 -7.07
CA PRO A 124 2.30 9.37 -6.42
C PRO A 124 2.61 10.68 -7.16
N THR A 125 1.76 11.69 -6.97
CA THR A 125 2.01 13.08 -7.41
C THR A 125 2.78 13.92 -6.37
N ARG A 126 2.88 13.43 -5.13
CA ARG A 126 3.60 14.08 -4.02
C ARG A 126 4.50 13.10 -3.30
N THR A 127 5.45 13.61 -2.52
CA THR A 127 6.22 12.79 -1.59
C THR A 127 5.32 12.31 -0.44
N TYR A 128 5.47 11.04 -0.06
CA TYR A 128 4.81 10.49 1.11
C TYR A 128 5.56 10.88 2.38
N THR A 129 4.89 10.76 3.51
CA THR A 129 5.45 10.89 4.85
C THR A 129 5.09 9.66 5.68
N SER A 130 5.74 9.48 6.82
CA SER A 130 5.42 8.41 7.76
C SER A 130 4.01 8.50 8.36
N ASN A 131 3.27 9.59 8.11
CA ASN A 131 1.85 9.71 8.50
C ASN A 131 0.89 9.27 7.39
N ASP A 132 1.39 9.02 6.18
CA ASP A 132 0.55 8.63 5.06
C ASP A 132 0.28 7.13 5.07
N THR A 133 -0.89 6.76 4.54
CA THR A 133 -1.11 5.42 4.01
C THR A 133 -0.55 5.38 2.59
N ILE A 134 0.44 4.52 2.38
CA ILE A 134 1.20 4.43 1.13
C ILE A 134 0.65 3.24 0.32
N PRO A 135 -0.07 3.46 -0.79
CA PRO A 135 -0.38 2.40 -1.72
C PRO A 135 0.93 1.88 -2.35
N LEU A 136 1.16 0.58 -2.19
CA LEU A 136 2.35 -0.11 -2.67
C LEU A 136 2.16 -0.55 -4.12
N THR A 137 1.05 -1.24 -4.40
CA THR A 137 0.69 -1.77 -5.73
C THR A 137 -0.80 -2.08 -5.76
N SER A 138 -1.36 -2.30 -6.95
CA SER A 138 -2.74 -2.72 -7.14
C SER A 138 -2.86 -3.88 -8.11
N TYR A 139 -3.76 -4.82 -7.84
CA TYR A 139 -4.16 -5.87 -8.77
C TYR A 139 -5.45 -5.46 -9.49
N THR A 140 -5.37 -5.25 -10.80
CA THR A 140 -6.47 -4.66 -11.57
C THR A 140 -6.42 -4.96 -13.06
N SER A 141 -7.60 -5.01 -13.70
CA SER A 141 -7.77 -5.05 -15.16
C SER A 141 -7.62 -3.69 -15.85
N GLY A 142 -7.36 -2.62 -15.09
CA GLY A 142 -7.20 -1.26 -15.60
C GLY A 142 -8.54 -0.62 -15.99
N ALA A 143 -8.47 0.51 -16.72
CA ALA A 143 -9.66 1.18 -17.20
C ALA A 143 -10.20 0.45 -18.45
N LEU A 144 -11.37 -0.18 -18.32
CA LEU A 144 -11.94 -0.98 -19.41
C LEU A 144 -12.59 -0.09 -20.47
N TYR A 145 -12.29 -0.35 -21.74
CA TYR A 145 -12.86 0.34 -22.90
C TYR A 145 -13.20 -0.64 -24.02
N GLU A 146 -14.17 -0.28 -24.86
CA GLU A 146 -14.54 -1.08 -26.03
C GLU A 146 -13.56 -0.82 -27.18
N VAL A 147 -13.08 -1.90 -27.80
CA VAL A 147 -12.26 -1.88 -29.01
C VAL A 147 -12.89 -2.75 -30.09
N MET A 148 -12.68 -2.37 -31.35
CA MET A 148 -13.04 -3.19 -32.51
C MET A 148 -11.82 -3.99 -32.95
N LEU A 149 -11.84 -5.30 -32.69
CA LEU A 149 -10.82 -6.26 -33.11
C LEU A 149 -11.46 -7.25 -34.07
N GLU A 150 -10.92 -7.34 -35.29
CA GLU A 150 -11.42 -8.25 -36.34
C GLU A 150 -12.93 -8.09 -36.64
N GLY A 151 -13.45 -6.87 -36.59
CA GLY A 151 -14.86 -6.59 -36.85
C GLY A 151 -15.79 -6.98 -35.69
N LYS A 152 -15.27 -7.43 -34.56
CA LYS A 152 -16.03 -7.70 -33.32
C LYS A 152 -15.69 -6.69 -32.24
N LYS A 153 -16.70 -6.30 -31.47
CA LYS A 153 -16.49 -5.55 -30.23
C LYS A 153 -15.85 -6.47 -29.20
N GLN A 154 -14.75 -6.02 -28.62
CA GLN A 154 -14.06 -6.66 -27.50
C GLN A 154 -13.79 -5.62 -26.41
N GLN A 155 -13.60 -6.08 -25.18
CA GLN A 155 -13.21 -5.24 -24.07
C GLN A 155 -11.70 -5.30 -23.91
N ALA A 156 -11.06 -4.15 -23.72
CA ALA A 156 -9.63 -4.05 -23.44
C ALA A 156 -9.41 -3.22 -22.17
N GLY A 157 -8.37 -3.54 -21.41
CA GLY A 157 -7.93 -2.78 -20.24
C GLY A 157 -6.83 -1.78 -20.57
N SER A 158 -6.97 -0.53 -20.13
CA SER A 158 -5.91 0.48 -20.19
C SER A 158 -5.21 0.60 -18.84
N TYR A 159 -4.14 -0.17 -18.64
CA TYR A 159 -3.30 -0.06 -17.44
C TYR A 159 -2.52 1.25 -17.41
N CYS A 160 -2.10 1.71 -18.59
CA CYS A 160 -1.30 2.93 -18.73
C CYS A 160 -2.08 4.17 -18.30
N ASP A 161 -3.36 4.29 -18.66
CA ASP A 161 -4.16 5.46 -18.27
C ASP A 161 -4.35 5.52 -16.76
N VAL A 162 -4.64 4.38 -16.13
CA VAL A 162 -4.79 4.27 -14.68
C VAL A 162 -3.48 4.66 -13.97
N ARG A 163 -2.36 4.06 -14.38
CA ARG A 163 -1.04 4.33 -13.80
C ARG A 163 -0.58 5.78 -14.00
N ASN A 164 -0.76 6.32 -15.21
CA ASN A 164 -0.24 7.63 -15.58
C ASN A 164 -1.10 8.79 -15.05
N ALA A 165 -2.35 8.52 -14.65
CA ALA A 165 -3.16 9.51 -13.95
C ALA A 165 -2.61 9.84 -12.55
N LYS A 166 -1.77 8.95 -11.97
CA LYS A 166 -1.14 9.14 -10.65
C LYS A 166 -2.14 9.44 -9.53
N LEU A 167 -3.37 8.96 -9.69
CA LEU A 167 -4.41 9.00 -8.69
C LEU A 167 -4.20 7.83 -7.71
N PRO A 168 -4.47 7.99 -6.42
CA PRO A 168 -4.45 6.87 -5.49
C PRO A 168 -5.57 5.87 -5.83
N PRO A 169 -5.39 4.56 -5.57
CA PRO A 169 -6.36 3.53 -5.96
C PRO A 169 -7.81 3.81 -5.55
N LYS A 170 -8.00 4.38 -4.35
CA LYS A 170 -9.32 4.79 -3.82
C LYS A 170 -10.12 5.73 -4.74
N GLU A 171 -9.46 6.47 -5.64
CA GLU A 171 -10.07 7.44 -6.56
C GLU A 171 -10.29 6.86 -7.98
N TRP A 172 -9.77 5.65 -8.26
CA TRP A 172 -9.83 5.07 -9.60
C TRP A 172 -11.25 4.74 -10.06
N HIS A 173 -12.13 4.34 -9.14
CA HIS A 173 -13.52 4.11 -9.49
C HIS A 173 -14.15 5.38 -10.08
N GLU A 174 -14.03 6.52 -9.41
CA GLU A 174 -14.63 7.77 -9.85
C GLU A 174 -14.01 8.26 -11.17
N ALA A 175 -12.69 8.08 -11.33
CA ALA A 175 -11.97 8.53 -12.51
C ALA A 175 -12.19 7.64 -13.76
N PHE A 176 -12.36 6.33 -13.58
CA PHE A 176 -12.31 5.35 -14.68
C PHE A 176 -13.52 4.41 -14.72
N ASN A 177 -14.50 4.57 -13.83
CA ASN A 177 -15.66 3.68 -13.68
C ASN A 177 -15.26 2.20 -13.46
N MET A 178 -14.12 1.97 -12.81
CA MET A 178 -13.64 0.62 -12.50
C MET A 178 -14.56 -0.05 -11.47
N LYS A 179 -14.87 -1.33 -11.66
CA LYS A 179 -15.87 -2.07 -10.89
C LYS A 179 -15.30 -2.91 -9.76
N GLU A 180 -14.10 -3.44 -9.96
CA GLU A 180 -13.42 -4.24 -8.96
C GLU A 180 -11.90 -4.12 -9.13
N TYR A 181 -11.19 -4.02 -8.02
CA TYR A 181 -9.73 -4.08 -7.95
C TYR A 181 -9.27 -4.23 -6.50
N ILE A 182 -8.05 -4.71 -6.33
CA ILE A 182 -7.39 -4.86 -5.03
C ILE A 182 -6.17 -3.94 -4.99
N TRP A 183 -5.87 -3.36 -3.84
CA TRP A 183 -4.57 -2.72 -3.61
C TRP A 183 -4.00 -3.05 -2.24
N PHE A 184 -2.68 -2.94 -2.14
CA PHE A 184 -1.93 -3.17 -0.91
C PHE A 184 -1.41 -1.85 -0.39
N ASP A 185 -1.76 -1.52 0.84
CA ASP A 185 -1.30 -0.33 1.55
C ASP A 185 -0.23 -0.71 2.58
N LEU A 186 0.77 0.16 2.76
CA LEU A 186 1.58 0.22 3.96
C LEU A 186 1.21 1.45 4.78
N PHE A 187 1.07 1.29 6.08
CA PHE A 187 0.93 2.42 7.00
C PHE A 187 1.80 2.20 8.24
N PHE A 188 2.35 3.28 8.75
CA PHE A 188 3.18 3.25 9.95
C PHE A 188 2.31 3.21 11.20
N CYS A 189 2.71 2.41 12.18
CA CYS A 189 2.06 2.35 13.47
C CYS A 189 2.73 3.39 14.36
N HIS A 190 2.01 4.46 14.67
CA HIS A 190 2.47 5.41 15.69
C HIS A 190 2.22 4.79 17.06
N MET A 191 3.25 4.76 17.91
CA MET A 191 3.05 4.41 19.31
C MET A 191 2.14 5.47 19.92
N SER A 192 0.88 5.13 20.15
CA SER A 192 0.05 5.90 21.06
C SER A 192 0.62 5.66 22.45
N THR A 193 1.34 6.64 22.99
CA THR A 193 1.64 6.66 24.42
C THR A 193 0.29 6.77 25.13
N VAL A 194 -0.17 5.63 25.66
CA VAL A 194 -1.30 5.60 26.59
C VAL A 194 -0.82 6.37 27.82
N ASN A 195 -1.41 7.54 28.05
CA ASN A 195 -1.23 8.33 29.26
C ASN A 195 -1.81 7.61 30.48
#